data_AF-A0A7C8D6K1-F1
#
_entry.id   AF-A0A7C8D6K1-F1
#
_cell.length_a   1.000
_cell.length_b   1.000
_cell.length_c   1.000
_cell.angle_alpha   90.00
_cell.angle_beta   90.00
_cell.angle_gamma   90.00
#
_symmetry.space_group_name_H-M   'P 1'
#
loop_
_entity.id
_entity.type
_entity.pdbx_description
1 polymer ?
#
loop_
_entity_poly.entity_id
_entity_poly.type
_entity_poly.pdbx_seq_one_letter_code
_entity_poly.pdbx_strand_id
1 'polypeptide(L)' 'MSRFHGYRLCATCGVANASGHFLDLNGERFCLPCYALKANPEHPSTDEMKAAKEQALATWKCAKWSRSDYKLANGPHSIS' A
#
# COMPACT_ATOMS: atom_id res chain seq x y z
N MET A 1 16.23 -4.86 10.51
CA MET A 1 15.09 -4.10 9.97
C MET A 1 14.94 -4.48 8.50
N SER A 2 13.78 -5.00 8.09
CA SER A 2 13.52 -5.30 6.67
C SER A 2 13.67 -4.00 5.88
N ARG A 3 14.43 -4.04 4.77
CA ARG A 3 14.65 -2.85 3.96
C ARG A 3 13.30 -2.40 3.41
N PHE A 4 12.89 -1.17 3.70
CA PHE A 4 11.70 -0.58 3.13
C PHE A 4 11.96 -0.34 1.64
N HIS A 5 11.48 -1.22 0.78
CA HIS A 5 11.74 -1.19 -0.66
C HIS A 5 10.93 -0.13 -1.44
N GLY A 6 10.21 0.75 -0.73
CA GLY A 6 9.28 1.71 -1.34
C GLY A 6 8.08 1.03 -2.01
N TYR A 7 7.02 1.80 -2.20
CA TYR A 7 5.85 1.32 -2.94
C TYR A 7 6.09 1.50 -4.42
N ARG A 8 6.72 0.49 -5.03
CA ARG A 8 6.81 0.40 -6.49
C ARG A 8 5.40 0.41 -7.08
N LEU A 9 5.27 1.08 -8.22
CA LEU A 9 4.00 1.20 -8.95
C LEU A 9 3.69 -0.10 -9.68
N CYS A 10 2.40 -0.38 -9.87
CA CYS A 10 1.96 -1.45 -10.75
C CYS A 10 2.39 -1.15 -12.20
N ALA A 11 3.02 -2.11 -12.88
CA ALA A 11 3.41 -1.98 -14.28
C ALA A 11 2.22 -1.77 -15.24
N THR A 12 1.03 -2.29 -14.88
CA THR A 12 -0.18 -2.17 -15.73
C THR A 12 -0.96 -0.88 -15.52
N CYS A 13 -1.18 -0.47 -14.27
CA CYS A 13 -2.06 0.66 -13.95
C CYS A 13 -1.36 1.86 -13.31
N GLY A 14 -0.05 1.78 -13.04
CA GLY A 14 0.73 2.88 -12.47
C GLY A 14 0.37 3.26 -11.03
N VAL A 15 -0.59 2.59 -10.39
CA VAL A 15 -0.98 2.88 -8.99
C VAL A 15 -0.03 2.17 -8.04
N ALA A 16 0.33 2.85 -6.94
CA ALA A 16 1.03 2.22 -5.82
C ALA A 16 0.22 1.03 -5.26
N ASN A 17 0.87 0.10 -4.59
CA ASN A 17 0.20 -1.01 -3.91
C ASN A 17 0.64 -1.02 -2.44
N ALA A 18 -0.31 -1.18 -1.52
CA ALA A 18 0.00 -1.44 -0.12
C ALA A 18 0.66 -2.83 0.04
N SER A 19 1.32 -3.07 1.17
CA SER A 19 1.89 -4.39 1.50
C SER A 19 0.82 -5.48 1.42
N GLY A 20 1.13 -6.60 0.76
CA GLY A 20 0.20 -7.73 0.61
C GLY A 20 -0.76 -7.64 -0.58
N HIS A 21 -0.81 -6.50 -1.30
CA HIS A 21 -1.69 -6.31 -2.47
C HIS A 21 -0.95 -6.26 -3.81
N PHE A 22 0.25 -6.84 -3.88
CA PHE A 22 1.08 -6.87 -5.07
C PHE A 22 1.69 -8.25 -5.31
N LEU A 23 2.04 -8.50 -6.57
CA LEU A 23 2.80 -9.66 -7.02
C LEU A 23 4.03 -9.16 -7.79
N ASP A 24 5.23 -9.61 -7.43
CA ASP A 24 6.43 -9.35 -8.20
C ASP A 24 6.68 -10.55 -9.14
N LEU A 25 6.70 -10.31 -10.44
CA LEU A 25 6.94 -11.33 -11.47
C LEU A 25 7.94 -10.78 -12.49
N ASN A 26 9.01 -11.54 -12.75
CA ASN A 26 10.06 -11.18 -13.73
C ASN A 26 10.70 -9.79 -13.50
N GLY A 27 10.79 -9.34 -12.25
CA GLY A 27 11.35 -8.03 -11.91
C GLY A 27 10.36 -6.86 -12.01
N GLU A 28 9.14 -7.11 -12.51
CA GLU A 28 8.05 -6.14 -12.56
C GLU A 28 7.06 -6.38 -11.42
N ARG A 29 6.49 -5.29 -10.89
CA ARG A 29 5.45 -5.37 -9.86
C ARG A 29 4.08 -5.20 -10.49
N PHE A 30 3.17 -6.13 -10.22
CA PHE A 30 1.77 -6.07 -10.62
C PHE A 30 0.87 -5.91 -9.41
N CYS A 31 -0.25 -5.23 -9.61
CA CYS A 31 -1.35 -5.27 -8.65
C CYS A 31 -2.06 -6.63 -8.77
N LEU A 32 -2.47 -7.23 -7.65
CA LEU A 32 -3.20 -8.49 -7.67
C LEU A 32 -4.39 -8.52 -8.67
N PRO A 33 -5.28 -7.50 -8.72
CA PRO A 33 -6.37 -7.53 -9.69
C PRO A 33 -5.89 -7.37 -11.14
N CYS A 34 -4.82 -6.60 -11.38
CA CYS A 34 -4.22 -6.43 -12.71
C CYS A 34 -3.65 -7.75 -13.23
N TYR A 35 -2.98 -8.49 -12.35
CA TYR A 35 -2.43 -9.79 -12.68
C TYR A 35 -3.53 -10.84 -12.85
N ALA A 36 -4.53 -10.85 -11.97
CA ALA A 36 -5.69 -11.74 -12.07
C ALA A 36 -6.43 -11.55 -13.39
N LEU A 37 -6.70 -10.30 -13.81
CA LEU A 37 -7.32 -10.02 -15.12
C LEU A 37 -6.44 -10.45 -16.30
N LYS A 38 -5.11 -10.33 -16.18
CA LYS A 38 -4.17 -10.77 -17.22
C LYS A 38 -4.16 -12.30 -17.36
N ALA A 39 -4.28 -13.03 -16.26
CA ALA A 39 -4.24 -14.50 -16.24
C ALA A 39 -5.62 -15.13 -16.50
N ASN A 40 -6.69 -14.49 -16.01
CA ASN A 40 -8.07 -14.93 -16.15
C ASN A 40 -9.00 -13.71 -16.31
N PRO A 41 -9.35 -13.33 -17.54
CA PRO A 41 -10.15 -12.13 -17.81
C PRO A 41 -11.59 -12.20 -17.30
N GLU A 42 -12.15 -13.38 -17.06
CA GLU A 42 -13.53 -13.57 -16.54
C GLU A 42 -13.55 -13.87 -15.03
N HIS A 43 -12.49 -13.57 -14.28
CA HIS A 43 -12.49 -13.86 -12.86
C HIS A 43 -13.50 -12.95 -12.10
N PRO A 44 -14.54 -13.51 -11.46
CA PRO A 44 -15.66 -12.75 -10.91
C PRO A 44 -15.30 -11.88 -9.70
N SER A 45 -14.20 -12.18 -9.00
CA SER A 45 -13.76 -11.45 -7.79
C SER A 45 -12.76 -10.31 -8.09
N THR A 46 -12.61 -9.92 -9.36
CA THR A 46 -11.65 -8.84 -9.73
C THR A 46 -12.03 -7.48 -9.16
N ASP A 47 -13.33 -7.19 -9.01
CA ASP A 47 -13.79 -5.92 -8.44
C ASP A 47 -13.66 -5.87 -6.91
N GLU A 48 -13.89 -6.99 -6.22
CA GLU A 48 -13.63 -7.12 -4.79
C GLU A 48 -12.14 -6.92 -4.48
N MET A 49 -11.26 -7.50 -5.30
CA MET A 49 -9.81 -7.32 -5.18
C MET A 49 -9.37 -5.87 -5.38
N LYS A 50 -10.02 -5.13 -6.30
CA LYS A 50 -9.76 -3.70 -6.50
C LYS A 50 -10.18 -2.90 -5.27
N ALA A 51 -11.38 -3.14 -4.75
CA ALA A 51 -11.90 -2.46 -3.57
C ALA A 51 -11.01 -2.70 -2.34
N ALA A 52 -10.60 -3.95 -2.10
CA ALA A 52 -9.70 -4.30 -1.00
C ALA A 52 -8.33 -3.62 -1.13
N LYS A 53 -7.78 -3.56 -2.35
CA LYS A 53 -6.53 -2.84 -2.62
C LYS A 53 -6.69 -1.35 -2.31
N GLU A 54 -7.77 -0.72 -2.75
CA GLU A 54 -8.00 0.71 -2.55
C GLU A 54 -8.18 1.07 -1.08
N GLN A 55 -8.94 0.27 -0.32
CA GLN A 55 -9.05 0.42 1.13
C GLN A 55 -7.69 0.28 1.82
N ALA A 56 -6.92 -0.76 1.51
CA ALA A 56 -5.60 -0.94 2.11
C ALA A 56 -4.67 0.23 1.78
N LEU A 57 -4.74 0.76 0.55
CA LEU A 57 -3.96 1.91 0.13
C LEU A 57 -4.40 3.21 0.81
N ALA A 58 -5.71 3.40 1.05
CA ALA A 58 -6.25 4.52 1.80
C ALA A 58 -5.82 4.47 3.27
N THR A 59 -6.01 3.33 3.94
CA THR A 59 -5.56 3.12 5.32
C THR A 59 -4.06 3.34 5.45
N TRP A 60 -3.28 2.85 4.48
CA TRP A 60 -1.83 3.01 4.52
C TRP A 60 -1.38 4.46 4.25
N LYS A 61 -2.01 5.17 3.31
CA LYS A 61 -1.80 6.62 3.12
C LYS A 61 -2.10 7.40 4.40
N CYS A 62 -3.12 6.97 5.15
CA CYS A 62 -3.53 7.54 6.43
C CYS A 62 -2.71 7.04 7.63
N ALA A 63 -1.90 5.98 7.49
CA ALA A 63 -1.06 5.44 8.56
C ALA A 63 0.11 6.37 8.94
N LYS A 64 0.15 7.59 8.40
CA LYS A 64 1.15 8.61 8.73
C LYS A 64 0.64 9.49 9.87
N TRP A 65 1.38 9.43 10.99
CA TRP A 65 1.44 10.39 12.10
C TRP A 65 0.34 10.33 13.15
N SER A 66 0.33 9.28 13.99
CA SER A 66 -0.06 9.53 15.38
C SER A 66 1.13 10.19 16.11
N ARG A 67 0.94 11.37 16.71
CA ARG A 67 1.94 12.00 17.59
C ARG A 67 2.28 11.12 18.80
N SER A 68 1.48 10.09 19.06
CA SER A 68 1.70 9.09 20.10
C SER A 68 2.76 8.04 19.74
N ASP A 69 2.91 7.67 18.46
CA ASP A 69 3.83 6.59 18.05
C ASP A 69 5.30 7.01 18.11
N TYR A 70 5.58 8.29 17.89
CA TYR A 70 6.87 8.90 18.21
C TYR A 70 6.64 9.85 19.37
N LYS A 71 7.15 9.49 20.56
CA LYS A 71 7.31 10.44 21.66
C LYS A 71 8.23 11.57 21.18
N LEU A 72 7.70 12.55 20.45
CA LEU A 72 8.38 13.82 20.31
C LEU A 72 8.66 14.28 21.74
N ALA A 73 9.91 14.61 22.03
CA ALA A 73 10.24 15.15 23.34
C ALA A 73 9.25 16.30 23.62
N ASN A 74 8.62 16.25 24.79
CA ASN A 74 7.86 17.41 25.25
C ASN A 74 8.83 18.59 25.17
N GLY A 75 8.49 19.59 24.34
CA GLY A 75 9.24 20.84 24.31
C GLY A 75 9.31 21.42 25.71
N PRO A 76 10.24 22.35 25.99
CA PRO A 76 10.36 22.95 27.30
C PRO A 76 8.99 23.45 27.77
N HIS A 77 8.59 22.99 28.96
CA HIS A 77 7.34 23.44 29.57
C HIS A 77 7.43 24.97 29.75
N SER A 78 6.41 25.69 29.29
CA SER A 78 6.30 27.12 29.57
C SER A 78 6.24 27.31 31.07
N ILE A 79 7.20 28.04 31.63
CA ILE A 79 7.18 28.43 33.03
C ILE A 79 6.04 29.45 33.17
N SER A 80 4.95 29.01 33.82
CA SER A 80 3.87 29.87 34.33
C SER A 80 4.21 30.36 35.73
#